data_AF-A0A0D8XNH2-F1
#
_entry.id   AF-A0A0D8XNH2-F1
#
_cell.length_a   1.000
_cell.length_b   1.000
_cell.length_c   1.000
_cell.angle_alpha   90.00
_cell.angle_beta   90.00
_cell.angle_gamma   90.00
#
_symmetry.space_group_name_H-M   'P 1'
#
loop_
_entity.id
_entity.type
_entity.pdbx_description
1 polymer ?
#
loop_
_entity_poly.entity_id
_entity_poly.type
_entity_poly.pdbx_seq_one_letter_code
_entity_poly.pdbx_strand_id
1 'polypeptide(L)'
;MRKLDRSDVDSQRRLADYFVRKSEFNLAAKIYGNINDIKSVVKMHVAAGHWNDAFAIANRNAKFVEDVYLPYARYLAEKDQFEEAQKAFHKAGHDQEALRVLEQLAGNAVNENRFSDAGYYHWLLSMQYLERSNENPSLIPKYYSSSKLADMYYAYHAIFLYCNQPFTRQSPETLLNMSRYLAAKKPTPNISQNQPFTRQSPETLLNMSRYLAAKKPTPNISQVLIFYTMAKIGRELGAYKMARNALERLGSLRIPQRLQRDVELMTVNIRAKPFSDAEDLLPVCPRCGLNNQLTYEMNCIHCKTNFVYSFATFEVLPLLEFTIDESLSIDEAVKLVESEPPLGDSNFNPFRAVSYLNKSAKDAELEDN
;
A
#
# COMPACT_ATOMS: atom_id res chain seq x y z
N MET A 1 35.31 50.72 28.46
CA MET A 1 34.05 49.94 28.43
C MET A 1 33.42 49.99 29.81
N ARG A 2 32.10 50.20 29.91
CA ARG A 2 31.35 50.00 31.16
C ARG A 2 31.25 48.48 31.37
N LYS A 3 31.68 47.94 32.52
CA LYS A 3 31.41 46.54 32.84
C LYS A 3 29.90 46.42 33.03
N LEU A 4 29.24 45.55 32.26
CA LEU A 4 27.86 45.14 32.55
C LEU A 4 27.85 44.47 33.92
N ASP A 5 26.92 44.87 34.78
CA ASP A 5 26.76 44.20 36.07
C ASP A 5 26.13 42.82 35.86
N ARG A 6 26.54 41.85 36.67
CA ARG A 6 26.05 40.48 36.62
C ARG A 6 24.58 40.37 37.10
N SER A 7 24.11 41.39 37.82
CA SER A 7 22.72 41.50 38.31
C SER A 7 21.69 41.84 37.23
N ASP A 8 22.10 42.53 36.16
CA ASP A 8 21.18 43.07 35.14
C ASP A 8 20.82 41.99 34.10
N VAL A 9 19.82 41.18 34.44
CA VAL A 9 19.30 40.09 33.61
C VAL A 9 18.68 40.61 32.30
N ASP A 10 18.06 41.80 32.30
CA ASP A 10 17.40 42.36 31.11
C ASP A 10 18.41 42.90 30.09
N SER A 11 19.47 43.58 30.53
CA SER A 11 20.55 43.97 29.62
C SER A 11 21.33 42.74 29.11
N GLN A 12 21.50 41.71 29.93
CA GLN A 12 22.11 40.43 29.50
C GLN A 12 21.23 39.70 28.47
N ARG A 13 19.91 39.65 28.67
CA ARG A 13 18.95 39.10 27.70
C ARG A 13 19.01 39.84 26.37
N ARG A 14 18.92 41.19 26.38
CA ARG A 14 19.03 42.03 25.17
C ARG A 14 20.37 41.86 24.44
N LEU A 15 21.47 41.69 25.19
CA LEU A 15 22.79 41.43 24.61
C LEU A 15 22.87 40.04 23.95
N ALA A 16 22.30 39.01 24.60
CA ALA A 16 22.21 37.68 24.01
C ALA A 16 21.35 37.71 22.73
N ASP A 17 20.18 38.36 22.75
CA ASP A 17 19.30 38.53 21.58
C ASP A 17 20.04 39.23 20.41
N TYR A 18 20.93 40.18 20.71
CA TYR A 18 21.78 40.83 19.70
C TYR A 18 22.82 39.85 19.11
N PHE A 19 23.45 39.01 19.92
CA PHE A 19 24.35 37.96 19.43
C PHE A 19 23.63 36.89 18.61
N VAL A 20 22.40 36.51 18.96
CA VAL A 20 21.55 35.63 18.13
C VAL A 20 21.31 36.23 16.74
N ARG A 21 20.99 37.53 16.67
CA ARG A 21 20.84 38.27 15.39
C ARG A 21 22.15 38.42 14.59
N LYS A 22 23.30 38.12 15.21
CA LYS A 22 24.62 38.07 14.56
C LYS A 22 25.10 36.65 14.28
N SER A 23 24.27 35.63 14.51
CA SER A 23 24.62 34.20 14.42
C SER A 23 25.74 33.75 15.37
N GLU A 24 26.02 34.52 16.42
CA GLU A 24 27.06 34.25 17.43
C GLU A 24 26.51 33.36 18.56
N PHE A 25 25.96 32.20 18.17
CA PHE A 25 25.21 31.30 19.05
C PHE A 25 26.04 30.83 20.27
N ASN A 26 27.35 30.64 20.09
CA ASN A 26 28.28 30.24 21.17
C ASN A 26 28.47 31.33 22.25
N LEU A 27 28.27 32.60 21.92
CA LEU A 27 28.32 33.71 22.87
C LEU A 27 26.94 33.92 23.52
N ALA A 28 25.87 33.87 22.74
CA ALA A 28 24.50 33.95 23.24
C ALA A 28 24.18 32.80 24.23
N ALA A 29 24.57 31.54 23.92
CA ALA A 29 24.42 30.39 24.81
C ALA A 29 25.08 30.62 26.18
N LYS A 30 26.29 31.19 26.21
CA LYS A 30 27.00 31.51 27.46
C LYS A 30 26.29 32.58 28.27
N ILE A 31 25.73 33.60 27.61
CA ILE A 31 25.01 34.68 28.30
C ILE A 31 23.67 34.18 28.85
N TYR A 32 22.86 33.49 28.04
CA TYR A 32 21.61 32.87 28.52
C TYR A 32 21.87 31.82 29.62
N GLY A 33 22.97 31.06 29.54
CA GLY A 33 23.40 30.12 30.57
C GLY A 33 23.77 30.80 31.90
N ASN A 34 24.45 31.95 31.86
CA ASN A 34 24.78 32.72 33.06
C ASN A 34 23.53 33.24 33.80
N ILE A 35 22.46 33.58 33.07
CA ILE A 35 21.15 33.96 33.65
C ILE A 35 20.22 32.76 33.87
N ASN A 36 20.69 31.53 33.65
CA ASN A 36 19.95 30.27 33.74
C ASN A 36 18.66 30.21 32.88
N ASP A 37 18.57 30.99 31.79
CA ASP A 37 17.42 30.96 30.88
C ASP A 37 17.59 29.85 29.82
N ILE A 38 17.45 28.61 30.28
CA ILE A 38 17.53 27.41 29.45
C ILE A 38 16.46 27.43 28.33
N LYS A 39 15.30 28.08 28.55
CA LYS A 39 14.24 28.15 27.52
C LYS A 39 14.64 29.07 26.36
N SER A 40 15.34 30.17 26.62
CA SER A 40 15.96 31.01 25.57
C SER A 40 17.11 30.29 24.86
N VAL A 41 17.95 29.53 25.57
CA VAL A 41 18.98 28.66 24.93
C VAL A 41 18.33 27.67 23.96
N VAL A 42 17.33 26.92 24.41
CA VAL A 42 16.61 25.92 23.60
C VAL A 42 16.01 26.55 22.35
N LYS A 43 15.27 27.65 22.49
CA LYS A 43 14.67 28.37 21.35
C LYS A 43 15.72 28.86 20.36
N MET A 44 16.87 29.32 20.83
CA MET A 44 17.98 29.74 19.97
C MET A 44 18.56 28.58 19.16
N HIS A 45 18.92 27.46 19.80
CA HIS A 45 19.50 26.31 19.07
C HIS A 45 18.50 25.68 18.10
N VAL A 46 17.22 25.60 18.46
CA VAL A 46 16.15 25.14 17.57
C VAL A 46 15.98 26.08 16.36
N ALA A 47 15.92 27.39 16.57
CA ALA A 47 15.81 28.38 15.48
C ALA A 47 17.06 28.42 14.57
N ALA A 48 18.23 28.01 15.08
CA ALA A 48 19.46 27.87 14.31
C ALA A 48 19.59 26.50 13.61
N GLY A 49 18.71 25.53 13.87
CA GLY A 49 18.85 24.14 13.40
C GLY A 49 20.01 23.36 14.06
N HIS A 50 20.49 23.83 15.21
CA HIS A 50 21.58 23.22 15.99
C HIS A 50 21.04 22.05 16.85
N TRP A 51 20.48 21.04 16.19
CA TRP A 51 19.72 19.97 16.82
C TRP A 51 20.51 19.17 17.87
N ASN A 52 21.80 18.91 17.63
CA ASN A 52 22.66 18.16 18.56
C ASN A 52 22.75 18.81 19.95
N ASP A 53 22.94 20.13 20.00
CA ASP A 53 22.98 20.89 21.25
C ASP A 53 21.61 20.90 21.94
N ALA A 54 20.54 21.08 21.15
CA ALA A 54 19.17 21.07 21.64
C ALA A 54 18.79 19.70 22.26
N PHE A 55 19.17 18.58 21.63
CA PHE A 55 18.98 17.24 22.20
C PHE A 55 19.82 17.02 23.46
N ALA A 56 21.05 17.54 23.53
CA ALA A 56 21.88 17.46 24.74
C ALA A 56 21.25 18.21 25.93
N ILE A 57 20.48 19.27 25.68
CA ILE A 57 19.71 19.99 26.70
C ILE A 57 18.42 19.24 27.06
N ALA A 58 17.65 18.77 26.07
CA ALA A 58 16.41 18.03 26.26
C ALA A 58 16.61 16.71 27.03
N ASN A 59 17.65 15.93 26.69
CA ASN A 59 17.98 14.67 27.37
C ASN A 59 18.40 14.88 28.83
N ARG A 60 18.82 16.10 29.22
CA ARG A 60 19.12 16.48 30.61
C ARG A 60 17.91 17.08 31.35
N ASN A 61 16.91 17.57 30.61
CA ASN A 61 15.77 18.31 31.15
C ASN A 61 14.48 17.91 30.43
N ALA A 62 13.75 16.93 31.00
CA ALA A 62 12.48 16.44 30.44
C ALA A 62 11.48 17.56 30.08
N LYS A 63 11.47 18.67 30.84
CA LYS A 63 10.65 19.87 30.60
C LYS A 63 10.85 20.56 29.24
N PHE A 64 11.96 20.30 28.55
CA PHE A 64 12.28 20.88 27.23
C PHE A 64 12.29 19.84 26.10
N VAL A 65 11.87 18.60 26.35
CA VAL A 65 11.76 17.55 25.32
C VAL A 65 10.74 17.97 24.25
N GLU A 66 9.56 18.46 24.65
CA GLU A 66 8.55 18.99 23.73
C GLU A 66 9.06 20.21 22.93
N ASP A 67 9.61 21.22 23.61
CA ASP A 67 10.15 22.47 23.01
C ASP A 67 11.26 22.18 21.96
N VAL A 68 11.91 21.01 21.99
CA VAL A 68 12.97 20.60 21.03
C VAL A 68 12.45 19.63 19.97
N TYR A 69 11.80 18.52 20.39
CA TYR A 69 11.45 17.44 19.48
C TYR A 69 10.25 17.76 18.59
N LEU A 70 9.30 18.61 19.01
CA LEU A 70 8.17 19.01 18.17
C LEU A 70 8.61 19.87 16.96
N PRO A 71 9.43 20.94 17.13
CA PRO A 71 10.03 21.64 15.99
C PRO A 71 10.92 20.74 15.12
N TYR A 72 11.69 19.83 15.72
CA TYR A 72 12.52 18.89 14.97
C TYR A 72 11.70 17.93 14.10
N ALA A 73 10.59 17.40 14.64
CA ALA A 73 9.69 16.51 13.91
C ALA A 73 9.06 17.19 12.69
N ARG A 74 8.68 18.46 12.82
CA ARG A 74 8.17 19.28 11.69
C ARG A 74 9.27 19.52 10.65
N TYR A 75 10.48 19.91 11.06
CA TYR A 75 11.63 20.08 10.16
C TYR A 75 12.03 18.79 9.41
N LEU A 76 11.89 17.62 10.04
CA LEU A 76 12.10 16.33 9.36
C LEU A 76 10.97 15.99 8.39
N ALA A 77 9.72 16.32 8.72
CA ALA A 77 8.58 16.16 7.82
C ALA A 77 8.66 17.09 6.60
N GLU A 78 9.20 18.31 6.76
CA GLU A 78 9.54 19.24 5.67
C GLU A 78 10.69 18.76 4.77
N LYS A 79 11.41 17.70 5.16
CA LYS A 79 12.59 17.14 4.47
C LYS A 79 12.38 15.71 3.95
N ASP A 80 11.15 15.24 3.89
CA ASP A 80 10.79 13.86 3.53
C ASP A 80 11.43 12.76 4.42
N GLN A 81 11.93 13.11 5.62
CA GLN A 81 12.55 12.17 6.57
C GLN A 81 11.51 11.55 7.53
N PHE A 82 10.47 10.92 6.96
CA PHE A 82 9.21 10.63 7.63
C PHE A 82 9.29 9.66 8.83
N GLU A 83 10.07 8.58 8.73
CA GLU A 83 10.23 7.67 9.87
C GLU A 83 10.87 8.35 11.08
N GLU A 84 11.83 9.23 10.83
CA GLU A 84 12.54 9.98 11.86
C GLU A 84 11.62 11.07 12.44
N ALA A 85 10.81 11.71 11.59
CA ALA A 85 9.78 12.67 12.00
C ALA A 85 8.77 12.02 12.97
N GLN A 86 8.27 10.82 12.68
CA GLN A 86 7.38 10.09 13.60
C GLN A 86 8.05 9.74 14.92
N LYS A 87 9.28 9.20 14.87
CA LYS A 87 10.09 8.90 16.06
C LYS A 87 10.36 10.18 16.89
N ALA A 88 10.39 11.36 16.28
CA ALA A 88 10.49 12.66 16.95
C ALA A 88 9.16 13.16 17.52
N PHE A 89 8.03 13.08 16.78
CA PHE A 89 6.71 13.45 17.32
C PHE A 89 6.31 12.60 18.53
N HIS A 90 6.57 11.29 18.48
CA HIS A 90 6.28 10.38 19.60
C HIS A 90 7.10 10.74 20.85
N LYS A 91 8.41 11.03 20.68
CA LYS A 91 9.26 11.56 21.76
C LYS A 91 8.78 12.90 22.32
N ALA A 92 8.09 13.71 21.52
CA ALA A 92 7.47 14.96 21.97
C ALA A 92 6.10 14.78 22.64
N GLY A 93 5.53 13.56 22.66
CA GLY A 93 4.17 13.28 23.14
C GLY A 93 3.05 13.73 22.18
N HIS A 94 3.39 14.11 20.94
CA HIS A 94 2.47 14.70 19.97
C HIS A 94 1.95 13.69 18.94
N ASP A 95 1.62 12.49 19.40
CA ASP A 95 1.16 11.36 18.57
C ASP A 95 -0.12 11.65 17.75
N GLN A 96 -0.95 12.60 18.19
CA GLN A 96 -2.13 13.01 17.46
C GLN A 96 -1.84 14.09 16.39
N GLU A 97 -0.73 14.84 16.52
CA GLU A 97 -0.21 15.67 15.42
C GLU A 97 0.50 14.80 14.39
N ALA A 98 1.34 13.85 14.83
CA ALA A 98 2.01 12.88 13.96
C ALA A 98 1.05 12.18 12.99
N LEU A 99 -0.08 11.71 13.50
CA LEU A 99 -1.10 11.03 12.70
C LEU A 99 -1.78 11.98 11.70
N ARG A 100 -2.05 13.24 12.08
CA ARG A 100 -2.61 14.25 11.15
C ARG A 100 -1.62 14.60 10.03
N VAL A 101 -0.33 14.73 10.35
CA VAL A 101 0.73 14.96 9.36
C VAL A 101 0.81 13.77 8.41
N LEU A 102 0.73 12.53 8.92
CA LEU A 102 0.70 11.33 8.08
C LEU A 102 -0.56 11.23 7.20
N GLU A 103 -1.75 11.61 7.70
CA GLU A 103 -2.98 11.71 6.90
C GLU A 103 -2.83 12.74 5.76
N GLN A 104 -2.21 13.90 6.04
CA GLN A 104 -1.93 14.92 5.02
C GLN A 104 -0.90 14.44 3.99
N LEU A 105 0.17 13.77 4.42
CA LEU A 105 1.20 13.23 3.53
C LEU A 105 0.66 12.11 2.63
N ALA A 106 -0.20 11.23 3.16
CA ALA A 106 -0.92 10.25 2.36
C ALA A 106 -1.79 10.92 1.30
N GLY A 107 -2.57 11.95 1.67
CA GLY A 107 -3.36 12.75 0.73
C GLY A 107 -2.50 13.44 -0.35
N ASN A 108 -1.38 14.06 0.03
CA ASN A 108 -0.47 14.74 -0.88
C ASN A 108 0.21 13.76 -1.84
N ALA A 109 0.74 12.64 -1.36
CA ALA A 109 1.35 11.61 -2.21
C ALA A 109 0.35 11.01 -3.21
N VAL A 110 -0.91 10.83 -2.80
CA VAL A 110 -1.99 10.46 -3.72
C VAL A 110 -2.17 11.53 -4.79
N ASN A 111 -2.31 12.80 -4.42
CA ASN A 111 -2.50 13.93 -5.35
C ASN A 111 -1.32 14.12 -6.31
N GLU A 112 -0.09 13.98 -5.82
CA GLU A 112 1.17 14.08 -6.57
C GLU A 112 1.43 12.87 -7.48
N ASN A 113 0.60 11.82 -7.41
CA ASN A 113 0.74 10.55 -8.14
C ASN A 113 1.96 9.70 -7.68
N ARG A 114 2.48 9.97 -6.46
CA ARG A 114 3.55 9.22 -5.78
C ARG A 114 2.97 7.93 -5.17
N PHE A 115 2.49 7.01 -6.00
CA PHE A 115 1.74 5.84 -5.54
C PHE A 115 2.56 4.82 -4.72
N SER A 116 3.88 4.79 -4.89
CA SER A 116 4.83 4.12 -3.97
C SER A 116 4.60 4.63 -2.55
N ASP A 117 4.74 5.94 -2.38
CA ASP A 117 4.78 6.63 -1.10
C ASP A 117 3.38 6.66 -0.48
N ALA A 118 2.34 6.89 -1.29
CA ALA A 118 0.95 6.75 -0.87
C ALA A 118 0.62 5.34 -0.37
N GLY A 119 1.16 4.30 -1.00
CA GLY A 119 1.03 2.92 -0.53
C GLY A 119 1.65 2.74 0.85
N TYR A 120 2.90 3.17 1.01
CA TYR A 120 3.65 3.10 2.27
C TYR A 120 3.00 3.93 3.39
N TYR A 121 2.58 5.17 3.14
CA TYR A 121 1.91 6.01 4.16
C TYR A 121 0.55 5.45 4.57
N HIS A 122 -0.24 4.88 3.64
CA HIS A 122 -1.49 4.22 4.00
C HIS A 122 -1.29 2.90 4.77
N TRP A 123 -0.19 2.17 4.52
CA TRP A 123 0.20 1.03 5.36
C TRP A 123 0.55 1.50 6.78
N LEU A 124 1.36 2.55 6.90
CA LEU A 124 1.80 3.12 8.17
C LEU A 124 0.63 3.71 8.98
N LEU A 125 -0.33 4.38 8.31
CA LEU A 125 -1.62 4.77 8.90
C LEU A 125 -2.40 3.56 9.41
N SER A 126 -2.42 2.45 8.65
CA SER A 126 -3.12 1.25 9.09
C SER A 126 -2.51 0.65 10.36
N MET A 127 -1.17 0.60 10.46
CA MET A 127 -0.49 0.11 11.67
C MET A 127 -0.82 1.00 12.88
N GLN A 128 -0.70 2.33 12.75
CA GLN A 128 -1.06 3.26 13.82
C GLN A 128 -2.54 3.18 14.24
N TYR A 129 -3.46 2.94 13.29
CA TYR A 129 -4.87 2.73 13.59
C TYR A 129 -5.13 1.39 14.28
N LEU A 130 -4.36 0.34 13.99
CA LEU A 130 -4.43 -0.95 14.64
C LEU A 130 -3.92 -0.86 16.10
N GLU A 131 -2.73 -0.28 16.31
CA GLU A 131 -2.15 -0.06 17.64
C GLU A 131 -3.10 0.72 18.57
N ARG A 132 -3.66 1.83 18.08
CA ARG A 132 -4.61 2.66 18.85
C ARG A 132 -6.01 2.05 18.95
N SER A 133 -6.34 1.01 18.18
CA SER A 133 -7.64 0.34 18.29
C SER A 133 -7.82 -0.46 19.58
N ASN A 134 -6.71 -0.82 20.24
CA ASN A 134 -6.69 -1.42 21.59
C ASN A 134 -7.36 -0.50 22.63
N GLU A 135 -7.17 0.82 22.50
CA GLU A 135 -7.81 1.82 23.36
C GLU A 135 -9.15 2.31 22.78
N ASN A 136 -9.23 2.41 21.45
CA ASN A 136 -10.35 3.01 20.73
C ASN A 136 -10.84 2.11 19.57
N PRO A 137 -11.73 1.13 19.83
CA PRO A 137 -12.25 0.22 18.80
C PRO A 137 -12.94 0.91 17.60
N SER A 138 -13.33 2.18 17.74
CA SER A 138 -13.83 3.04 16.66
C SER A 138 -12.81 3.28 15.53
N LEU A 139 -11.53 2.95 15.74
CA LEU A 139 -10.47 3.04 14.73
C LEU A 139 -10.37 1.78 13.84
N ILE A 140 -10.99 0.65 14.21
CA ILE A 140 -10.94 -0.60 13.44
C ILE A 140 -11.41 -0.41 11.97
N PRO A 141 -12.51 0.33 11.67
CA PRO A 141 -12.89 0.63 10.29
C PRO A 141 -11.88 1.50 9.52
N LYS A 142 -11.11 2.35 10.23
CA LYS A 142 -10.05 3.17 9.65
C LYS A 142 -8.78 2.37 9.35
N TYR A 143 -8.45 1.38 10.19
CA TYR A 143 -7.43 0.39 9.88
C TYR A 143 -7.75 -0.32 8.56
N TYR A 144 -8.93 -0.93 8.44
CA TYR A 144 -9.34 -1.65 7.23
C TYR A 144 -9.43 -0.78 5.98
N SER A 145 -9.84 0.50 6.10
CA SER A 145 -9.85 1.41 4.95
C SER A 145 -8.43 1.81 4.52
N SER A 146 -7.52 2.05 5.48
CA SER A 146 -6.14 2.46 5.23
C SER A 146 -5.29 1.31 4.68
N SER A 147 -5.34 0.12 5.28
CA SER A 147 -4.66 -1.09 4.78
C SER A 147 -5.07 -1.36 3.34
N LYS A 148 -6.38 -1.32 3.04
CA LYS A 148 -6.89 -1.50 1.69
C LYS A 148 -6.42 -0.41 0.71
N LEU A 149 -6.22 0.83 1.15
CA LEU A 149 -5.64 1.88 0.30
C LEU A 149 -4.14 1.66 0.06
N ALA A 150 -3.42 1.15 1.07
CA ALA A 150 -2.01 0.80 0.96
C ALA A 150 -1.77 -0.20 -0.17
N ASP A 151 -2.49 -1.33 -0.14
CA ASP A 151 -2.45 -2.33 -1.20
C ASP A 151 -2.78 -1.72 -2.58
N MET A 152 -3.80 -0.84 -2.60
CA MET A 152 -4.35 -0.31 -3.84
C MET A 152 -3.40 0.67 -4.52
N TYR A 153 -2.61 1.45 -3.78
CA TYR A 153 -1.59 2.31 -4.37
C TYR A 153 -0.28 1.55 -4.66
N TYR A 154 0.11 0.61 -3.80
CA TYR A 154 1.30 -0.21 -4.01
C TYR A 154 1.28 -0.95 -5.35
N ALA A 155 0.23 -1.73 -5.63
CA ALA A 155 0.11 -2.45 -6.90
C ALA A 155 -0.30 -1.53 -8.07
N TYR A 156 -1.00 -0.41 -7.84
CA TYR A 156 -1.28 0.55 -8.93
C TYR A 156 -0.03 1.28 -9.41
N HIS A 157 0.92 1.58 -8.52
CA HIS A 157 2.17 2.27 -8.86
C HIS A 157 2.84 1.65 -10.10
N ALA A 158 2.95 0.32 -10.14
CA ALA A 158 3.53 -0.38 -11.27
C ALA A 158 2.73 -0.22 -12.57
N ILE A 159 1.40 -0.19 -12.52
CA ILE A 159 0.54 -0.01 -13.70
C ILE A 159 0.63 1.44 -14.21
N PHE A 160 0.52 2.39 -13.29
CA PHE A 160 0.66 3.82 -13.58
C PHE A 160 1.98 4.13 -14.27
N LEU A 161 3.07 3.53 -13.77
CA LEU A 161 4.38 3.61 -14.42
C LEU A 161 4.30 3.10 -15.87
N TYR A 162 3.87 1.85 -16.12
CA TYR A 162 3.85 1.29 -17.49
C TYR A 162 3.14 2.24 -18.45
N CYS A 163 1.89 2.56 -18.14
CA CYS A 163 1.03 3.21 -19.12
C CYS A 163 1.50 4.63 -19.47
N ASN A 164 2.37 5.24 -18.66
CA ASN A 164 2.88 6.61 -18.83
C ASN A 164 4.36 6.71 -19.23
N GLN A 165 5.21 5.71 -18.92
CA GLN A 165 6.53 5.54 -19.52
C GLN A 165 6.71 4.04 -19.81
N PRO A 166 7.19 3.61 -21.00
CA PRO A 166 6.72 2.40 -21.69
C PRO A 166 7.13 1.01 -21.09
N PHE A 167 7.29 0.91 -19.77
CA PHE A 167 8.36 0.10 -19.19
C PHE A 167 8.30 -0.17 -17.64
N THR A 168 7.21 -0.35 -16.88
CA THR A 168 7.34 -0.62 -15.39
C THR A 168 8.20 -1.86 -14.92
N ARG A 169 8.86 -1.87 -13.74
CA ARG A 169 10.08 -2.71 -13.50
C ARG A 169 9.98 -4.15 -12.91
N GLN A 170 9.15 -5.07 -13.45
CA GLN A 170 9.02 -6.49 -12.96
C GLN A 170 8.70 -7.52 -14.09
N SER A 171 8.39 -8.79 -13.79
CA SER A 171 8.10 -9.86 -14.78
C SER A 171 6.68 -9.79 -15.39
N PRO A 172 6.42 -10.43 -16.57
CA PRO A 172 5.09 -10.56 -17.16
C PRO A 172 4.00 -10.98 -16.19
N GLU A 173 4.29 -12.05 -15.45
CA GLU A 173 3.39 -12.73 -14.53
C GLU A 173 3.15 -11.86 -13.30
N THR A 174 4.21 -11.22 -12.81
CA THR A 174 4.19 -10.43 -11.58
C THR A 174 3.14 -9.31 -11.62
N LEU A 175 3.14 -8.47 -12.65
CA LEU A 175 2.16 -7.35 -12.69
C LEU A 175 0.81 -7.72 -13.29
N LEU A 176 0.75 -8.81 -14.06
CA LEU A 176 -0.50 -9.50 -14.40
C LEU A 176 -1.30 -9.69 -13.11
N ASN A 177 -0.60 -10.27 -12.15
CA ASN A 177 -1.13 -10.66 -10.88
C ASN A 177 -1.29 -9.49 -9.90
N MET A 178 -0.33 -8.53 -9.83
CA MET A 178 -0.50 -7.29 -9.03
C MET A 178 -1.84 -6.66 -9.29
N SER A 179 -2.18 -6.64 -10.58
CA SER A 179 -3.44 -6.10 -11.03
C SER A 179 -4.59 -6.96 -10.58
N ARG A 180 -4.58 -8.28 -10.80
CA ARG A 180 -5.60 -9.23 -10.32
C ARG A 180 -5.95 -9.13 -8.82
N TYR A 181 -5.16 -8.45 -7.99
CA TYR A 181 -5.49 -8.14 -6.60
C TYR A 181 -6.25 -6.81 -6.37
N LEU A 182 -5.91 -5.74 -7.10
CA LEU A 182 -6.36 -4.35 -6.86
C LEU A 182 -7.89 -4.15 -6.82
N ALA A 183 -8.53 -4.30 -7.98
CA ALA A 183 -9.93 -3.94 -8.23
C ALA A 183 -10.90 -4.98 -7.67
N ALA A 184 -10.42 -6.10 -7.17
CA ALA A 184 -11.18 -7.02 -6.35
C ALA A 184 -11.74 -6.28 -5.12
N LYS A 185 -10.95 -5.38 -4.53
CA LYS A 185 -11.32 -4.48 -3.44
C LYS A 185 -12.29 -3.38 -3.92
N LYS A 186 -13.02 -2.75 -2.98
CA LYS A 186 -14.02 -1.68 -3.25
C LYS A 186 -13.38 -0.30 -3.57
N PRO A 187 -13.99 0.56 -4.40
CA PRO A 187 -13.42 1.86 -4.80
C PRO A 187 -13.57 3.05 -3.82
N THR A 188 -12.94 4.18 -4.17
CA THR A 188 -12.92 5.54 -3.56
C THR A 188 -12.86 6.62 -4.70
N PRO A 189 -12.78 7.96 -4.51
CA PRO A 189 -12.91 8.95 -5.63
C PRO A 189 -11.77 9.98 -5.93
N ASN A 190 -11.65 10.44 -7.20
CA ASN A 190 -10.95 11.64 -7.80
C ASN A 190 -9.48 11.56 -8.35
N ILE A 191 -9.16 12.29 -9.46
CA ILE A 191 -8.05 12.00 -10.44
C ILE A 191 -7.21 13.26 -10.90
N SER A 192 -5.85 13.21 -11.02
CA SER A 192 -5.00 13.62 -12.21
C SER A 192 -3.46 13.94 -12.04
N GLN A 193 -2.57 13.14 -12.68
CA GLN A 193 -1.32 13.47 -13.46
C GLN A 193 0.02 14.04 -12.87
N ASN A 194 1.14 13.27 -12.95
CA ASN A 194 2.43 13.59 -13.65
C ASN A 194 3.46 12.38 -13.66
N GLN A 195 4.66 12.48 -14.27
CA GLN A 195 5.64 11.39 -14.60
C GLN A 195 6.90 11.37 -13.66
N PRO A 196 7.91 10.42 -13.64
CA PRO A 196 8.25 9.19 -14.43
C PRO A 196 8.47 7.88 -13.55
N PHE A 197 9.30 6.80 -13.72
CA PHE A 197 10.35 6.26 -14.66
C PHE A 197 10.54 4.68 -14.58
N THR A 198 11.25 3.98 -15.50
CA THR A 198 10.88 2.58 -15.94
C THR A 198 11.89 1.65 -16.73
N ARG A 199 11.79 0.27 -16.69
CA ARG A 199 12.22 -0.86 -17.66
C ARG A 199 11.28 -2.18 -17.66
N GLN A 200 10.66 -2.77 -18.75
CA GLN A 200 9.63 -3.92 -18.72
C GLN A 200 9.48 -4.86 -19.97
N SER A 201 8.56 -5.86 -19.90
CA SER A 201 8.04 -6.83 -20.91
C SER A 201 6.62 -6.59 -21.53
N PRO A 202 6.32 -7.14 -22.73
CA PRO A 202 5.01 -7.10 -23.40
C PRO A 202 4.00 -8.17 -22.94
N GLU A 203 4.13 -8.72 -21.72
CA GLU A 203 3.30 -9.83 -21.23
C GLU A 203 2.56 -9.54 -19.88
N THR A 204 2.86 -8.38 -19.24
CA THR A 204 2.19 -7.84 -18.01
C THR A 204 0.84 -7.11 -18.18
N LEU A 205 0.77 -6.03 -18.99
CA LEU A 205 -0.42 -5.14 -19.11
C LEU A 205 -1.70 -5.97 -19.30
N LEU A 206 -1.66 -7.09 -20.03
CA LEU A 206 -2.82 -7.94 -20.28
C LEU A 206 -3.08 -8.95 -19.19
N ASN A 207 -2.88 -8.62 -17.92
CA ASN A 207 -3.84 -9.05 -16.91
C ASN A 207 -4.37 -7.93 -15.99
N MET A 208 -4.25 -6.65 -16.40
CA MET A 208 -4.80 -5.49 -15.69
C MET A 208 -6.17 -4.92 -16.20
N SER A 209 -6.49 -4.87 -17.50
CA SER A 209 -7.73 -4.22 -18.02
C SER A 209 -9.09 -4.87 -17.85
N ARG A 210 -9.34 -6.08 -18.38
CA ARG A 210 -10.63 -6.76 -18.16
C ARG A 210 -10.93 -6.79 -16.68
N TYR A 211 -9.90 -6.88 -15.87
CA TYR A 211 -10.00 -6.95 -14.45
C TYR A 211 -10.64 -5.69 -13.80
N LEU A 212 -10.67 -4.52 -14.45
CA LEU A 212 -11.60 -3.42 -14.08
C LEU A 212 -12.91 -3.35 -14.88
N ALA A 213 -13.13 -4.22 -15.87
CA ALA A 213 -14.38 -4.32 -16.64
C ALA A 213 -15.62 -4.31 -15.75
N ALA A 214 -15.57 -5.03 -14.63
CA ALA A 214 -16.67 -5.18 -13.69
C ALA A 214 -16.57 -4.31 -12.43
N LYS A 215 -15.72 -3.27 -12.41
CA LYS A 215 -15.44 -2.49 -11.20
C LYS A 215 -15.71 -0.99 -11.42
N LYS A 216 -16.27 -0.34 -10.39
CA LYS A 216 -16.61 1.09 -10.41
C LYS A 216 -15.35 1.96 -10.13
N PRO A 217 -15.29 3.23 -10.58
CA PRO A 217 -14.03 4.00 -10.66
C PRO A 217 -13.39 4.39 -9.33
N THR A 218 -12.06 4.61 -9.32
CA THR A 218 -11.20 4.84 -8.14
C THR A 218 -10.45 6.21 -8.19
N PRO A 219 -9.81 6.70 -7.10
CA PRO A 219 -9.00 7.92 -7.10
C PRO A 219 -7.66 7.71 -7.79
N ASN A 220 -7.24 8.63 -8.65
CA ASN A 220 -5.97 8.69 -9.40
C ASN A 220 -5.60 7.44 -10.23
N ILE A 221 -6.36 6.36 -10.04
CA ILE A 221 -6.41 5.10 -10.74
C ILE A 221 -7.24 5.32 -12.00
N SER A 222 -6.53 5.69 -13.09
CA SER A 222 -7.17 5.88 -14.37
C SER A 222 -7.63 4.54 -14.90
N GLN A 223 -8.95 4.31 -14.83
CA GLN A 223 -9.55 3.13 -15.43
C GLN A 223 -9.06 2.98 -16.87
N VAL A 224 -8.98 4.02 -17.70
CA VAL A 224 -8.47 3.89 -19.09
C VAL A 224 -7.01 3.42 -19.16
N LEU A 225 -6.12 3.93 -18.31
CA LEU A 225 -4.73 3.45 -18.32
C LEU A 225 -4.65 1.99 -17.91
N ILE A 226 -5.39 1.60 -16.87
CA ILE A 226 -5.47 0.19 -16.53
C ILE A 226 -6.31 -0.57 -17.58
N PHE A 227 -7.15 0.06 -18.43
CA PHE A 227 -8.01 -0.55 -19.48
C PHE A 227 -7.37 -0.71 -20.88
N TYR A 228 -6.31 0.04 -21.18
CA TYR A 228 -5.50 0.01 -22.41
C TYR A 228 -4.68 -1.29 -22.62
N THR A 229 -4.80 -2.21 -21.68
CA THR A 229 -3.64 -2.80 -21.03
C THR A 229 -3.80 -4.33 -21.08
N MET A 230 -4.88 -4.91 -20.52
CA MET A 230 -5.64 -6.03 -21.14
C MET A 230 -6.35 -5.70 -22.44
N ALA A 231 -6.03 -4.62 -23.14
CA ALA A 231 -6.19 -4.59 -24.59
C ALA A 231 -4.92 -5.02 -25.33
N LYS A 232 -3.74 -4.62 -24.83
CA LYS A 232 -2.45 -4.76 -25.54
C LYS A 232 -1.86 -6.16 -25.55
N ILE A 233 -1.56 -6.67 -24.36
CA ILE A 233 -0.36 -7.47 -24.12
C ILE A 233 -0.53 -9.01 -24.19
N GLY A 234 -1.75 -9.54 -24.13
CA GLY A 234 -2.08 -10.96 -24.31
C GLY A 234 -2.85 -11.19 -25.60
N ARG A 235 -2.86 -10.16 -26.45
CA ARG A 235 -2.64 -10.41 -27.86
C ARG A 235 -1.23 -10.94 -28.14
N GLU A 236 -0.31 -10.80 -27.17
CA GLU A 236 1.09 -11.24 -27.19
C GLU A 236 1.18 -12.56 -26.36
N LEU A 237 0.90 -12.56 -25.04
CA LEU A 237 0.65 -13.73 -24.16
C LEU A 237 -0.37 -14.80 -24.64
N GLY A 238 -1.15 -14.55 -25.69
CA GLY A 238 -2.15 -15.50 -26.20
C GLY A 238 -3.49 -15.58 -25.45
N ALA A 239 -3.73 -14.73 -24.45
CA ALA A 239 -5.05 -14.59 -23.83
C ALA A 239 -6.02 -13.73 -24.67
N TYR A 240 -6.63 -14.33 -25.70
CA TYR A 240 -7.39 -13.62 -26.72
C TYR A 240 -8.88 -13.42 -26.39
N LYS A 241 -9.54 -14.36 -25.69
CA LYS A 241 -10.84 -14.11 -25.03
C LYS A 241 -10.70 -12.95 -24.05
N MET A 242 -9.50 -12.81 -23.49
CA MET A 242 -9.14 -11.79 -22.55
C MET A 242 -8.96 -10.41 -23.17
N ALA A 243 -8.19 -10.30 -24.25
CA ALA A 243 -8.03 -9.02 -24.94
C ALA A 243 -9.38 -8.39 -25.39
N ARG A 244 -10.35 -9.22 -25.81
CA ARG A 244 -11.66 -8.74 -26.28
C ARG A 244 -12.47 -8.00 -25.23
N ASN A 245 -12.74 -8.61 -24.08
CA ASN A 245 -13.68 -8.01 -23.12
C ASN A 245 -13.12 -6.71 -22.48
N ALA A 246 -11.83 -6.46 -22.62
CA ALA A 246 -11.22 -5.18 -22.25
C ALA A 246 -11.31 -4.14 -23.37
N LEU A 247 -11.09 -4.53 -24.63
CA LEU A 247 -11.32 -3.67 -25.81
C LEU A 247 -12.79 -3.23 -25.90
N GLU A 248 -13.73 -4.12 -25.60
CA GLU A 248 -15.17 -3.82 -25.47
C GLU A 248 -15.42 -2.74 -24.40
N ARG A 249 -14.75 -2.84 -23.25
CA ARG A 249 -14.92 -1.90 -22.13
C ARG A 249 -14.21 -0.56 -22.36
N LEU A 250 -13.08 -0.55 -23.06
CA LEU A 250 -12.46 0.67 -23.59
C LEU A 250 -13.42 1.46 -24.48
N GLY A 251 -14.23 0.78 -25.30
CA GLY A 251 -15.26 1.41 -26.13
C GLY A 251 -16.32 2.19 -25.34
N SER A 252 -16.49 1.91 -24.04
CA SER A 252 -17.39 2.63 -23.14
C SER A 252 -16.73 3.78 -22.35
N LEU A 253 -15.45 4.08 -22.62
CA LEU A 253 -14.64 5.04 -21.86
C LEU A 253 -13.99 6.10 -22.75
N ARG A 254 -13.71 7.28 -22.16
CA ARG A 254 -13.04 8.38 -22.87
C ARG A 254 -11.54 8.13 -22.98
N ILE A 255 -11.12 7.52 -24.08
CA ILE A 255 -9.70 7.19 -24.34
C ILE A 255 -8.86 8.47 -24.54
N PRO A 256 -7.70 8.64 -23.86
CA PRO A 256 -6.76 9.70 -24.16
C PRO A 256 -6.21 9.61 -25.59
N GLN A 257 -6.12 10.75 -26.28
CA GLN A 257 -5.69 10.84 -27.69
C GLN A 257 -4.38 10.08 -28.00
N ARG A 258 -3.44 10.06 -27.05
CA ARG A 258 -2.15 9.33 -27.16
C ARG A 258 -2.27 7.80 -27.24
N LEU A 259 -3.39 7.23 -26.79
CA LEU A 259 -3.66 5.78 -26.79
C LEU A 259 -4.66 5.37 -27.88
N GLN A 260 -5.44 6.33 -28.41
CA GLN A 260 -6.59 6.07 -29.26
C GLN A 260 -6.24 5.22 -30.50
N ARG A 261 -5.23 5.60 -31.28
CA ARG A 261 -4.80 4.85 -32.48
C ARG A 261 -4.38 3.41 -32.18
N ASP A 262 -3.72 3.18 -31.04
CA ASP A 262 -3.27 1.85 -30.62
C ASP A 262 -4.50 1.00 -30.25
N VAL A 263 -5.47 1.56 -29.50
CA VAL A 263 -6.73 0.88 -29.18
C VAL A 263 -7.56 0.55 -30.43
N GLU A 264 -7.64 1.46 -31.40
CA GLU A 264 -8.33 1.24 -32.68
C GLU A 264 -7.70 0.07 -33.46
N LEU A 265 -6.36 0.07 -33.59
CA LEU A 265 -5.62 -1.03 -34.22
C LEU A 265 -5.78 -2.36 -33.47
N MET A 266 -5.77 -2.35 -32.13
CA MET A 266 -6.00 -3.56 -31.32
C MET A 266 -7.42 -4.11 -31.50
N THR A 267 -8.42 -3.23 -31.59
CA THR A 267 -9.85 -3.55 -31.81
C THR A 267 -10.12 -4.20 -33.16
N VAL A 268 -9.35 -3.85 -34.20
CA VAL A 268 -9.40 -4.54 -35.49
C VAL A 268 -8.64 -5.87 -35.41
N ASN A 269 -7.39 -5.85 -34.96
CA ASN A 269 -6.51 -7.02 -34.98
C ASN A 269 -6.98 -8.20 -34.10
N ILE A 270 -7.71 -7.95 -33.01
CA ILE A 270 -8.21 -9.03 -32.15
C ILE A 270 -9.27 -9.92 -32.84
N ARG A 271 -9.91 -9.43 -33.91
CA ARG A 271 -10.96 -10.16 -34.64
C ARG A 271 -10.44 -11.44 -35.30
N ALA A 272 -9.15 -11.48 -35.66
CA ALA A 272 -8.49 -12.59 -36.34
C ALA A 272 -7.85 -13.64 -35.40
N LYS A 273 -8.10 -13.57 -34.09
CA LYS A 273 -7.51 -14.46 -33.08
C LYS A 273 -8.53 -15.48 -32.52
N PRO A 274 -8.12 -16.58 -31.86
CA PRO A 274 -9.02 -17.51 -31.17
C PRO A 274 -9.94 -16.83 -30.12
N PHE A 275 -11.02 -17.50 -29.72
CA PHE A 275 -11.93 -17.08 -28.64
C PHE A 275 -11.65 -17.75 -27.28
N SER A 276 -10.47 -18.38 -27.14
CA SER A 276 -9.92 -18.94 -25.90
C SER A 276 -8.87 -18.00 -25.27
N ASP A 277 -8.48 -18.32 -24.04
CA ASP A 277 -7.26 -17.82 -23.40
C ASP A 277 -6.24 -18.98 -23.34
N ALA A 278 -4.93 -18.70 -23.33
CA ALA A 278 -3.90 -19.75 -23.22
C ALA A 278 -3.96 -20.48 -21.86
N GLU A 279 -3.73 -21.79 -21.86
CA GLU A 279 -4.02 -22.65 -20.70
C GLU A 279 -3.03 -22.45 -19.55
N ASP A 280 -1.76 -22.21 -19.84
CA ASP A 280 -0.69 -21.96 -18.85
C ASP A 280 -0.94 -20.70 -17.99
N LEU A 281 -1.83 -19.81 -18.44
CA LEU A 281 -2.20 -18.58 -17.76
C LEU A 281 -3.40 -18.73 -16.83
N LEU A 282 -4.08 -19.88 -16.85
CA LEU A 282 -5.32 -20.10 -16.11
C LEU A 282 -5.01 -20.44 -14.64
N PRO A 283 -5.32 -19.56 -13.66
CA PRO A 283 -4.96 -19.81 -12.28
C PRO A 283 -5.66 -21.06 -11.72
N VAL A 284 -4.88 -22.02 -11.24
CA VAL A 284 -5.37 -23.21 -10.54
C VAL A 284 -5.93 -22.80 -9.19
N CYS A 285 -7.12 -23.30 -8.82
CA CYS A 285 -7.66 -23.09 -7.48
C CYS A 285 -7.04 -24.07 -6.46
N PRO A 286 -6.41 -23.60 -5.36
CA PRO A 286 -5.77 -24.49 -4.38
C PRO A 286 -6.76 -25.40 -3.62
N ARG A 287 -8.08 -25.08 -3.60
CA ARG A 287 -9.08 -25.91 -2.90
C ARG A 287 -9.69 -27.01 -3.76
N CYS A 288 -9.78 -26.82 -5.08
CA CYS A 288 -10.49 -27.75 -5.96
C CYS A 288 -9.67 -28.22 -7.18
N GLY A 289 -8.42 -27.78 -7.34
CA GLY A 289 -7.54 -28.18 -8.44
C GLY A 289 -7.96 -27.72 -9.84
N LEU A 290 -9.08 -27.01 -9.98
CA LEU A 290 -9.64 -26.61 -11.27
C LEU A 290 -9.07 -25.27 -11.73
N ASN A 291 -8.69 -25.22 -13.01
CA ASN A 291 -8.32 -23.99 -13.71
C ASN A 291 -9.49 -23.00 -13.71
N ASN A 292 -9.19 -21.75 -13.36
CA ASN A 292 -10.12 -20.64 -13.47
C ASN A 292 -9.91 -19.89 -14.79
N GLN A 293 -11.01 -19.43 -15.39
CA GLN A 293 -10.92 -18.45 -16.46
C GLN A 293 -10.37 -17.13 -15.91
N LEU A 294 -9.70 -16.32 -16.74
CA LEU A 294 -9.08 -15.05 -16.34
C LEU A 294 -10.11 -13.90 -16.16
N THR A 295 -11.14 -14.19 -15.35
CA THR A 295 -12.22 -13.30 -14.94
C THR A 295 -11.79 -12.31 -13.84
N TYR A 296 -12.72 -11.51 -13.35
CA TYR A 296 -12.45 -10.31 -12.52
C TYR A 296 -12.87 -10.51 -11.06
N GLU A 297 -13.32 -11.73 -10.74
CA GLU A 297 -13.63 -12.20 -9.40
C GLU A 297 -12.33 -12.59 -8.67
N MET A 298 -12.29 -12.36 -7.37
CA MET A 298 -11.18 -12.80 -6.50
C MET A 298 -11.39 -14.24 -6.00
N ASN A 299 -12.45 -14.88 -6.48
CA ASN A 299 -12.97 -16.14 -5.98
C ASN A 299 -12.92 -17.18 -7.10
N CYS A 300 -12.65 -18.43 -6.75
CA CYS A 300 -12.76 -19.53 -7.69
C CYS A 300 -14.18 -19.62 -8.26
N ILE A 301 -14.34 -19.55 -9.58
CA ILE A 301 -15.66 -19.60 -10.24
C ILE A 301 -16.46 -20.84 -9.83
N HIS A 302 -15.77 -21.98 -9.62
CA HIS A 302 -16.33 -23.29 -9.30
C HIS A 302 -16.71 -23.44 -7.82
N CYS A 303 -15.78 -23.19 -6.88
CA CYS A 303 -15.96 -23.48 -5.45
C CYS A 303 -16.04 -22.24 -4.53
N LYS A 304 -16.07 -21.04 -5.12
CA LYS A 304 -16.17 -19.70 -4.49
C LYS A 304 -15.13 -19.33 -3.43
N THR A 305 -14.16 -20.22 -3.13
CA THR A 305 -12.98 -19.94 -2.31
C THR A 305 -12.27 -18.67 -2.77
N ASN A 306 -12.02 -17.76 -1.83
CA ASN A 306 -11.29 -16.52 -2.05
C ASN A 306 -9.80 -16.83 -2.29
N PHE A 307 -9.18 -16.18 -3.27
CA PHE A 307 -7.77 -16.36 -3.58
C PHE A 307 -6.90 -15.44 -2.71
N VAL A 308 -5.81 -15.99 -2.16
CA VAL A 308 -4.74 -15.22 -1.49
C VAL A 308 -3.64 -14.93 -2.51
N TYR A 309 -3.06 -13.74 -2.50
CA TYR A 309 -2.11 -13.27 -3.51
C TYR A 309 -0.77 -12.89 -2.86
N SER A 310 0.34 -13.31 -3.46
CA SER A 310 1.71 -12.93 -3.05
C SER A 310 1.96 -11.43 -3.22
N PHE A 311 2.33 -10.64 -2.21
CA PHE A 311 2.63 -9.22 -2.49
C PHE A 311 3.95 -8.98 -3.26
N ALA A 312 4.67 -10.03 -3.66
CA ALA A 312 5.84 -9.96 -4.55
C ALA A 312 5.52 -10.30 -6.02
N THR A 313 4.87 -11.44 -6.26
CA THR A 313 4.52 -11.96 -7.62
C THR A 313 3.02 -11.95 -7.91
N PHE A 314 2.21 -11.76 -6.87
CA PHE A 314 0.75 -11.81 -6.80
C PHE A 314 0.09 -13.07 -7.37
N GLU A 315 0.87 -14.11 -7.62
CA GLU A 315 0.34 -15.42 -7.96
C GLU A 315 -0.62 -15.88 -6.85
N VAL A 316 -1.60 -16.71 -7.23
CA VAL A 316 -2.51 -17.31 -6.26
C VAL A 316 -1.66 -18.22 -5.38
N LEU A 317 -1.44 -17.81 -4.13
CA LEU A 317 -0.68 -18.59 -3.19
C LEU A 317 -1.44 -19.89 -2.89
N PRO A 318 -0.74 -21.03 -2.70
CA PRO A 318 -1.35 -22.31 -2.34
C PRO A 318 -1.77 -22.35 -0.86
N LEU A 319 -2.45 -21.29 -0.40
CA LEU A 319 -2.93 -21.11 0.96
C LEU A 319 -4.44 -21.34 1.00
N LEU A 320 -4.90 -22.01 2.05
CA LEU A 320 -6.31 -22.26 2.33
C LEU A 320 -6.63 -21.77 3.73
N GLU A 321 -7.62 -20.90 3.83
CA GLU A 321 -8.25 -20.54 5.09
C GLU A 321 -9.06 -21.74 5.61
N PHE A 322 -8.82 -22.11 6.87
CA PHE A 322 -9.56 -23.14 7.58
C PHE A 322 -10.01 -22.60 8.95
N THR A 323 -11.17 -23.05 9.41
CA THR A 323 -11.70 -22.74 10.73
C THR A 323 -11.37 -23.88 11.68
N ILE A 324 -10.89 -23.55 12.88
CA ILE A 324 -10.79 -24.48 14.00
C ILE A 324 -12.22 -24.75 14.52
N ASP A 325 -12.51 -25.98 14.92
CA ASP A 325 -13.79 -26.37 15.52
C ASP A 325 -13.91 -25.83 16.96
N GLU A 326 -15.10 -25.41 17.39
CA GLU A 326 -15.33 -24.85 18.73
C GLU A 326 -14.98 -25.82 19.87
N SER A 327 -14.90 -27.13 19.59
CA SER A 327 -14.49 -28.17 20.54
C SER A 327 -12.98 -28.28 20.77
N LEU A 328 -12.14 -27.61 19.99
CA LEU A 328 -10.68 -27.77 19.99
C LEU A 328 -9.96 -26.49 20.46
N SER A 329 -9.00 -26.62 21.39
CA SER A 329 -8.22 -25.44 21.82
C SER A 329 -7.19 -25.02 20.77
N ILE A 330 -6.79 -23.74 20.80
CA ILE A 330 -5.77 -23.19 19.88
C ILE A 330 -4.44 -23.95 20.02
N ASP A 331 -4.04 -24.28 21.25
CA ASP A 331 -2.80 -25.03 21.54
C ASP A 331 -2.83 -26.46 21.00
N GLU A 332 -4.01 -27.09 20.90
CA GLU A 332 -4.18 -28.40 20.27
C GLU A 332 -4.23 -28.30 18.74
N ALA A 333 -4.90 -27.27 18.21
CA ALA A 333 -4.92 -26.99 16.78
C ALA A 333 -3.51 -26.73 16.21
N VAL A 334 -2.67 -25.95 16.92
CA VAL A 334 -1.25 -25.74 16.55
C VAL A 334 -0.50 -27.07 16.55
N LYS A 335 -0.60 -27.88 17.62
CA LYS A 335 0.06 -29.19 17.69
C LYS A 335 -0.38 -30.16 16.59
N LEU A 336 -1.64 -30.11 16.16
CA LEU A 336 -2.14 -30.93 15.05
C LEU A 336 -1.62 -30.45 13.68
N VAL A 337 -1.45 -29.13 13.49
CA VAL A 337 -0.85 -28.55 12.28
C VAL A 337 0.67 -28.81 12.22
N GLU A 338 1.35 -28.84 13.37
CA GLU A 338 2.77 -29.15 13.48
C GLU A 338 3.08 -30.66 13.50
N SER A 339 2.09 -31.52 13.79
CA SER A 339 2.26 -32.97 13.80
C SER A 339 2.50 -33.53 12.40
N GLU A 340 3.42 -34.48 12.26
CA GLU A 340 3.61 -35.19 10.99
C GLU A 340 2.31 -35.90 10.59
N PRO A 341 1.87 -35.80 9.32
CA PRO A 341 0.68 -36.50 8.85
C PRO A 341 0.89 -38.02 9.03
N PRO A 342 -0.12 -38.76 9.54
CA PRO A 342 0.07 -40.12 10.01
C PRO A 342 0.61 -41.05 8.91
N LEU A 343 1.86 -41.51 9.10
CA LEU A 343 2.58 -42.39 8.19
C LEU A 343 1.99 -43.81 8.22
N GLY A 344 0.96 -44.05 7.41
CA GLY A 344 0.38 -45.37 7.21
C GLY A 344 -0.54 -45.43 5.99
N ASP A 345 -0.67 -46.62 5.39
CA ASP A 345 -1.33 -46.87 4.09
C ASP A 345 -2.87 -46.71 4.07
N SER A 346 -3.41 -45.84 4.92
CA SER A 346 -4.79 -45.38 4.78
C SER A 346 -4.91 -44.47 3.55
N ASN A 347 -5.90 -44.72 2.70
CA ASN A 347 -6.12 -43.97 1.46
C ASN A 347 -6.80 -42.60 1.72
N PHE A 348 -6.45 -41.95 2.84
CA PHE A 348 -7.08 -40.77 3.41
C PHE A 348 -6.69 -39.50 2.67
N ASN A 349 -7.27 -39.33 1.48
CA ASN A 349 -7.41 -38.03 0.87
C ASN A 349 -8.75 -37.42 1.36
N PRO A 350 -8.74 -36.40 2.23
CA PRO A 350 -9.98 -35.84 2.80
C PRO A 350 -10.92 -35.23 1.74
N PHE A 351 -10.42 -34.94 0.53
CA PHE A 351 -11.21 -34.41 -0.58
C PHE A 351 -11.84 -35.50 -1.46
N ARG A 352 -11.49 -36.79 -1.30
CA ARG A 352 -12.10 -37.88 -2.09
C ARG A 352 -13.58 -38.10 -1.78
N ALA A 353 -14.03 -37.90 -0.54
CA ALA A 353 -15.43 -38.15 -0.16
C ALA A 353 -16.43 -37.30 -0.99
N VAL A 354 -16.03 -36.08 -1.36
CA VAL A 354 -16.84 -35.13 -2.14
C VAL A 354 -17.14 -35.65 -3.56
N SER A 355 -16.28 -36.50 -4.15
CA SER A 355 -16.52 -37.05 -5.49
C SER A 355 -17.57 -38.16 -5.53
N TYR A 356 -17.87 -38.82 -4.40
CA TYR A 356 -18.84 -39.93 -4.36
C TYR A 356 -20.28 -39.44 -4.13
N LEU A 357 -20.48 -38.42 -3.28
CA LEU A 357 -21.80 -37.83 -3.00
C LEU A 357 -22.48 -37.28 -4.25
N ASN A 358 -21.72 -36.64 -5.14
CA ASN A 358 -22.22 -36.12 -6.43
C ASN A 358 -22.50 -37.23 -7.47
N LYS A 359 -22.16 -38.49 -7.18
CA LYS A 359 -22.44 -39.63 -8.06
C LYS A 359 -23.72 -40.34 -7.63
N SER A 360 -23.82 -40.69 -6.34
CA SER A 360 -25.06 -41.24 -5.76
C SER A 360 -26.29 -40.35 -5.97
N ALA A 361 -26.12 -39.03 -6.01
CA ALA A 361 -27.21 -38.10 -6.33
C ALA A 361 -27.70 -38.18 -7.79
N LYS A 362 -26.85 -38.58 -8.75
CA LYS A 362 -27.24 -38.74 -10.16
C LYS A 362 -27.76 -40.13 -10.47
N ASP A 363 -27.18 -41.14 -9.84
CA ASP A 363 -27.62 -42.53 -10.04
C ASP A 363 -29.06 -42.70 -9.49
N ALA A 364 -29.42 -41.98 -8.41
CA ALA A 364 -30.78 -41.94 -7.87
C ALA A 364 -31.81 -41.16 -8.72
N GLU A 365 -31.40 -40.21 -9.56
CA GLU A 365 -32.31 -39.49 -10.49
C GLU A 365 -32.64 -40.31 -11.76
N LEU A 366 -32.03 -41.49 -11.92
CA LEU A 366 -32.15 -42.35 -13.12
C LEU A 366 -32.95 -43.65 -12.89
N GLU A 367 -33.37 -43.94 -11.66
CA GLU A 367 -34.24 -45.10 -11.35
C GLU A 367 -35.73 -44.73 -11.20
N ASP A 368 -36.07 -43.43 -11.21
CA ASP A 368 -37.42 -42.87 -10.99
C ASP A 368 -38.07 -42.24 -12.25
N ASN A 369 -37.74 -42.73 -13.47
CA ASN A 369 -38.40 -42.35 -14.75
C ASN A 369 -38.65 -43.55 -15.68
#